data_AF-A0A6N7I927-F1
#
_entry.id   AF-A0A6N7I927-F1
#
_cell.length_a   1.000
_cell.length_b   1.000
_cell.length_c   1.000
_cell.angle_alpha   90.00
_cell.angle_beta   90.00
_cell.angle_gamma   90.00
#
_symmetry.space_group_name_H-M   'P 1'
#
loop_
_entity.id
_entity.type
_entity.pdbx_description
1 polymer ?
#
loop_
_entity_poly.entity_id
_entity_poly.type
_entity_poly.pdbx_seq_one_letter_code
_entity_poly.pdbx_strand_id
1 'polypeptide(L)'
;MPQEFACPACGETENLTGERRPDGIHLTCGACGNTWPRYAARACATCGGTRLHERTQALTQYSRGTQLSVVGWQKVPLCETCDAAMLARSSEGKPIPHTYRPAAIARRDAGGDDVLDTQILPQ
;
A
#
# COMPACT_ATOMS: atom_id res chain seq x y z
N MET A 1 -8.08 -12.02 12.75
CA MET A 1 -7.35 -13.28 12.98
C MET A 1 -5.88 -12.93 13.18
N PRO A 2 -5.21 -13.37 14.25
CA PRO A 2 -3.78 -13.16 14.43
C PRO A 2 -3.01 -13.85 13.29
N GLN A 3 -1.93 -13.23 12.79
CA GLN A 3 -1.03 -13.92 11.87
C GLN A 3 -0.20 -14.92 12.66
N GLU A 4 -0.34 -16.22 12.36
CA GLU A 4 0.58 -17.24 12.84
C GLU A 4 1.94 -17.04 12.16
N PHE A 5 2.99 -16.88 12.95
CA PHE A 5 4.36 -16.77 12.46
C PHE A 5 5.00 -18.15 12.59
N ALA A 6 5.27 -18.80 11.46
CA ALA A 6 6.03 -20.05 11.39
C ALA A 6 7.37 -19.79 10.71
N CYS A 7 8.40 -20.52 11.13
CA CYS A 7 9.70 -20.47 10.48
C CYS A 7 9.59 -20.99 9.05
N PRO A 8 9.98 -20.21 8.02
CA PRO A 8 9.87 -20.65 6.64
C PRO A 8 10.83 -21.80 6.27
N ALA A 9 11.83 -22.08 7.12
CA ALA A 9 12.80 -23.14 6.89
C ALA A 9 12.41 -24.47 7.56
N CYS A 10 11.97 -24.45 8.82
CA CYS A 10 11.70 -25.66 9.61
C CYS A 10 10.27 -25.77 10.17
N GLY A 11 9.42 -24.75 10.00
CA GLY A 11 8.05 -24.74 10.49
C GLY A 11 7.87 -24.40 11.98
N GLU A 12 8.95 -24.12 12.72
CA GLU A 12 8.90 -23.73 14.13
C GLU A 12 7.99 -22.50 14.37
N THR A 13 7.10 -22.57 15.36
CA THR A 13 6.11 -21.53 15.67
C THR A 13 6.26 -20.91 17.06
N GLU A 14 6.95 -21.59 17.98
CA GLU A 14 7.03 -21.19 19.39
C GLU A 14 8.38 -20.54 19.69
N ASN A 15 9.48 -21.13 19.21
CA ASN A 15 10.83 -20.66 19.48
C ASN A 15 11.30 -19.61 18.45
N LEU A 16 10.60 -18.48 18.41
CA LEU A 16 10.87 -17.35 17.52
C LEU A 16 11.25 -16.09 18.32
N THR A 17 12.42 -15.53 18.04
CA THR A 17 12.88 -14.28 18.67
C THR A 17 12.82 -13.12 17.69
N GLY A 18 12.17 -12.03 18.06
CA GLY A 18 12.11 -10.81 17.25
C GLY A 18 13.20 -9.81 17.62
N GLU A 19 13.94 -9.34 16.63
CA GLU A 19 14.93 -8.25 16.76
C GLU A 19 14.51 -7.05 15.90
N ARG A 20 14.55 -5.85 16.48
CA ARG A 20 14.28 -4.62 15.74
C ARG A 20 15.57 -4.11 15.10
N ARG A 21 15.59 -4.07 13.77
CA ARG A 21 16.68 -3.56 12.94
C ARG A 21 16.25 -2.27 12.23
N PRO A 22 17.19 -1.48 11.67
CA PRO A 22 16.85 -0.24 10.96
C PRO A 22 15.90 -0.45 9.77
N ASP A 23 15.95 -1.62 9.15
CA ASP A 23 15.14 -2.03 7.99
C ASP A 23 13.84 -2.77 8.36
N GLY A 24 13.59 -2.99 9.66
CA GLY A 24 12.34 -3.58 10.15
C GLY A 24 12.54 -4.59 11.28
N ILE A 25 11.47 -5.32 11.60
CA ILE A 25 11.55 -6.41 12.60
C ILE A 25 11.99 -7.67 11.87
N HIS A 26 13.08 -8.28 12.32
CA HIS A 26 13.53 -9.59 11.88
C HIS A 26 13.16 -10.64 12.93
N LEU A 27 12.76 -11.82 12.47
CA LEU A 27 12.51 -13.00 13.29
C LEU A 27 13.68 -13.96 13.10
N THR A 28 14.21 -14.48 14.21
CA THR A 28 15.20 -15.55 14.22
C THR A 28 14.58 -16.78 14.86
N CYS A 29 14.67 -17.92 14.18
CA CYS A 29 14.25 -19.20 14.72
C CYS A 29 15.32 -19.75 15.66
N GLY A 30 14.96 -20.03 16.91
CA GLY A 30 15.87 -20.65 17.87
C GLY A 30 16.16 -22.13 17.60
N ALA A 31 15.32 -22.82 16.81
CA ALA A 31 15.51 -24.24 16.47
C ALA A 31 16.49 -24.46 15.31
N CYS A 32 16.42 -23.65 14.26
CA CYS A 32 17.27 -23.82 13.06
C CYS A 32 18.22 -22.64 12.78
N GLY A 33 18.12 -21.54 13.52
CA GLY A 33 18.95 -20.35 13.34
C GLY A 33 18.59 -19.47 12.14
N ASN A 34 17.58 -19.84 11.34
CA ASN A 34 17.16 -19.03 10.19
C ASN A 34 16.66 -17.65 10.65
N THR A 35 17.05 -16.59 9.94
CA THR A 35 16.61 -15.21 10.19
C THR A 35 15.91 -14.63 8.98
N TRP A 36 14.71 -14.07 9.15
CA TRP A 36 13.91 -13.49 8.07
C TRP A 36 13.16 -12.24 8.53
N PRO A 37 12.80 -11.31 7.65
CA PRO A 37 11.97 -10.17 8.01
C PRO A 37 10.56 -10.65 8.41
N ARG A 38 10.03 -10.11 9.51
CA ARG A 38 8.68 -10.41 10.01
C ARG A 38 7.60 -10.09 8.96
N TYR A 39 7.81 -9.02 8.19
CA TYR A 39 6.93 -8.60 7.12
C TYR A 39 7.72 -8.60 5.82
N ALA A 40 7.23 -9.30 4.80
CA ALA A 40 7.79 -9.16 3.46
C ALA A 40 7.73 -7.68 3.04
N ALA A 41 8.84 -7.16 2.51
CA ALA A 41 8.85 -5.82 1.92
C ALA A 41 7.77 -5.77 0.83
N ARG A 42 6.78 -4.89 0.99
CA ARG A 42 5.78 -4.68 -0.05
C ARG A 42 6.50 -4.05 -1.24
N ALA A 43 6.46 -4.73 -2.38
CA ALA A 43 6.95 -4.21 -3.65
C ALA A 43 5.80 -3.69 -4.48
N CYS A 44 6.07 -2.69 -5.31
CA CYS A 44 5.11 -2.18 -6.28
C CYS A 44 4.68 -3.30 -7.22
N ALA A 45 3.39 -3.58 -7.30
CA ALA A 45 2.87 -4.59 -8.21
C ALA A 45 3.22 -4.30 -9.69
N THR A 46 3.37 -3.02 -10.06
CA THR A 46 3.67 -2.62 -11.45
C THR A 46 5.17 -2.65 -11.79
N CYS A 47 6.04 -1.99 -11.01
CA CYS A 47 7.47 -1.87 -11.34
C CYS A 47 8.41 -2.69 -10.44
N GLY A 48 7.90 -3.38 -9.41
CA GLY A 48 8.71 -4.13 -8.44
C GLY A 48 9.48 -3.26 -7.43
N GLY A 49 9.43 -1.93 -7.54
CA GLY A 49 10.13 -1.02 -6.62
C GLY A 49 9.62 -1.11 -5.18
N THR A 50 10.52 -1.02 -4.21
CA THR A 50 10.22 -1.17 -2.77
C THR A 50 9.95 0.15 -2.04
N ARG A 51 10.23 1.29 -2.69
CA ARG A 51 9.95 2.63 -2.15
C ARG A 51 8.46 2.96 -2.33
N LEU A 52 7.68 2.51 -1.35
CA LEU A 52 6.25 2.74 -1.24
C LEU A 52 5.94 3.73 -0.11
N HIS A 53 4.95 4.59 -0.33
CA HIS A 53 4.51 5.57 0.66
C HIS A 53 3.02 5.42 0.94
N GLU A 54 2.65 5.29 2.22
CA GLU A 54 1.24 5.28 2.60
C GLU A 54 0.63 6.68 2.48
N ARG A 55 -0.50 6.79 1.79
CA ARG A 55 -1.27 8.03 1.63
C ARG A 55 -2.74 7.80 1.92
N THR A 56 -3.42 8.88 2.32
CA THR A 56 -4.85 8.85 2.58
C THR A 56 -5.62 8.93 1.26
N GLN A 57 -6.50 7.96 1.01
CA GLN A 57 -7.46 7.96 -0.08
C GLN A 57 -8.87 8.23 0.45
N ALA A 58 -9.60 9.09 -0.25
CA ALA A 58 -11.01 9.34 0.02
C ALA A 58 -11.85 8.14 -0.43
N LEU A 59 -12.79 7.73 0.41
CA LEU A 59 -13.91 6.86 0.00
C LEU A 59 -15.09 7.77 -0.27
N THR A 60 -15.64 7.72 -1.49
CA THR A 60 -16.81 8.53 -1.84
C THR A 60 -17.96 7.65 -2.30
N GLN A 61 -19.17 8.12 -2.02
CA GLN A 61 -20.40 7.50 -2.47
C GLN A 61 -21.36 8.58 -2.93
N TYR A 62 -22.21 8.28 -3.91
CA TYR A 62 -23.35 9.12 -4.21
C TYR A 62 -24.35 9.04 -3.04
N SER A 63 -24.74 10.19 -2.52
CA SER A 63 -25.80 10.29 -1.53
C SER A 63 -27.17 10.25 -2.22
N ARG A 64 -28.15 11.03 -1.75
CA ARG A 64 -29.45 11.13 -2.44
C ARG A 64 -29.28 11.97 -3.72
N GLY A 65 -29.62 11.39 -4.87
CA GLY A 65 -29.49 12.04 -6.17
C GLY A 65 -28.08 11.91 -6.76
N THR A 66 -27.55 12.98 -7.36
CA THR A 66 -26.27 13.00 -8.08
C THR A 66 -25.09 13.57 -7.28
N GLN A 67 -25.29 13.91 -6.01
CA GLN A 67 -24.24 14.50 -5.16
C GLN A 67 -23.26 13.43 -4.67
N LEU A 68 -21.98 13.58 -5.06
CA LEU A 68 -20.88 12.77 -4.54
C LEU A 68 -20.43 13.30 -3.17
N SER A 69 -20.24 12.42 -2.18
CA SER A 69 -19.80 12.79 -0.84
C SER A 69 -18.71 11.86 -0.32
N VAL A 70 -17.78 12.39 0.48
CA VAL A 70 -16.78 11.57 1.18
C VAL A 70 -17.47 10.88 2.36
N VAL A 71 -17.46 9.55 2.35
CA VAL A 71 -18.05 8.70 3.40
C VAL A 71 -16.99 8.07 4.31
N GLY A 72 -15.71 8.20 3.95
CA GLY A 72 -14.62 7.68 4.77
C GLY A 72 -13.24 7.89 4.15
N TRP A 73 -12.25 7.29 4.81
CA TRP A 73 -10.85 7.38 4.44
C TRP A 73 -10.20 6.00 4.56
N GLN A 74 -9.28 5.70 3.66
CA GLN A 74 -8.41 4.52 3.78
C GLN A 74 -6.95 4.88 3.53
N LYS A 75 -6.03 4.03 3.99
CA LYS A 75 -4.60 4.14 3.68
C LYS A 75 -4.30 3.27 2.46
N VAL A 76 -3.63 3.85 1.47
CA VAL A 76 -3.15 3.13 0.29
C VAL A 76 -1.65 3.34 0.09
N PRO A 77 -0.89 2.28 -0.26
CA PRO A 77 0.48 2.43 -0.68
C PRO A 77 0.55 3.02 -2.09
N LEU A 78 1.40 4.03 -2.28
CA LEU A 78 1.75 4.60 -3.58
C LEU A 78 3.24 4.37 -3.88
N CYS A 79 3.55 3.93 -5.08
CA CYS A 79 4.92 3.80 -5.56
C CYS A 79 5.49 5.18 -5.91
N GLU A 80 6.70 5.49 -5.44
CA GLU A 80 7.39 6.74 -5.78
C GLU A 80 7.51 7.00 -7.28
N THR A 81 7.62 5.95 -8.08
CA THR A 81 7.86 6.03 -9.53
C THR A 81 6.54 5.99 -10.29
N CYS A 82 5.73 4.95 -10.07
CA CYS A 82 4.50 4.73 -10.84
C CYS A 82 3.33 5.63 -10.41
N ASP A 83 3.34 6.12 -9.16
CA ASP A 83 2.28 6.93 -8.59
C ASP A 83 2.77 8.36 -8.25
N ALA A 84 3.87 8.81 -8.89
CA ALA A 84 4.55 10.08 -8.60
C ALA A 84 3.60 11.30 -8.60
N ALA A 85 2.70 11.39 -9.58
CA ALA A 85 1.73 12.47 -9.68
C ALA A 85 0.75 12.51 -8.48
N MET A 86 0.29 11.34 -8.03
CA MET A 86 -0.58 11.24 -6.87
C MET A 86 0.17 11.49 -5.56
N LEU A 87 1.45 11.12 -5.50
CA LEU A 87 2.31 11.49 -4.37
C LEU A 87 2.47 13.00 -4.26
N ALA A 88 2.80 13.68 -5.36
CA ALA A 88 2.89 15.15 -5.40
C ALA A 88 1.59 15.79 -4.91
N ARG A 89 0.45 15.38 -5.49
CA ARG A 89 -0.88 15.85 -5.08
C ARG A 89 -1.15 15.63 -3.58
N SER A 90 -0.76 14.46 -3.04
CA SER A 90 -0.96 14.15 -1.62
C SER A 90 -0.08 14.99 -0.69
N SER A 91 1.12 15.34 -1.13
CA SER A 91 2.04 16.21 -0.37
C SER A 91 1.53 17.64 -0.25
N GLU A 92 0.64 18.07 -1.16
CA GLU A 92 -0.12 19.33 -1.05
C GLU A 92 -1.34 19.23 -0.10
N GLY A 93 -1.50 18.12 0.62
CA GLY A 93 -2.62 17.90 1.55
C GLY A 93 -3.92 17.42 0.88
N LYS A 94 -3.91 17.17 -0.44
CA LYS A 94 -5.10 16.69 -1.16
C LYS A 94 -5.19 15.16 -1.10
N PRO A 95 -6.26 14.56 -0.53
CA PRO A 95 -6.38 13.11 -0.38
C PRO A 95 -6.60 12.41 -1.71
N ILE A 96 -6.00 11.24 -1.92
CA ILE A 96 -6.07 10.50 -3.19
C ILE A 96 -7.54 10.27 -3.61
N PRO A 97 -7.92 10.51 -4.87
CA PRO A 97 -9.29 10.29 -5.33
C PRO A 97 -9.68 8.82 -5.19
N HIS A 98 -10.96 8.55 -4.93
CA HIS A 98 -11.46 7.19 -4.79
C HIS A 98 -11.34 6.37 -6.08
N THR A 99 -11.39 7.02 -7.24
CA THR A 99 -11.28 6.42 -8.57
C THR A 99 -9.85 5.97 -8.88
N TYR A 100 -8.86 6.59 -8.25
CA TYR A 100 -7.47 6.28 -8.53
C TYR A 100 -7.09 4.89 -8.03
N ARG A 101 -6.51 4.09 -8.92
CA ARG A 101 -5.98 2.77 -8.58
C ARG A 101 -4.45 2.83 -8.44
N PRO A 102 -3.90 2.65 -7.23
CA PRO A 102 -2.45 2.65 -7.02
C PRO A 102 -1.75 1.54 -7.80
N ALA A 103 -0.69 1.91 -8.54
CA ALA A 103 0.16 0.97 -9.26
C ALA A 103 0.90 0.01 -8.31
N ALA A 104 1.07 0.41 -7.05
CA ALA A 104 1.67 -0.42 -6.02
C ALA A 104 0.81 -1.65 -5.66
N ILE A 105 -0.51 -1.60 -5.85
CA ILE A 105 -1.45 -2.65 -5.43
C ILE A 105 -1.80 -3.58 -6.58
N ALA A 106 -1.92 -3.05 -7.79
CA ALA A 106 -2.26 -3.82 -8.98
C ALA A 106 -1.43 -3.38 -10.18
N ARG A 107 -1.06 -4.34 -11.03
CA ARG A 107 -0.40 -4.06 -12.31
C ARG A 107 -1.29 -3.16 -13.14
N ARG A 108 -0.75 -2.02 -13.58
CA ARG A 108 -1.32 -1.28 -14.71
C ARG A 108 -0.89 -1.99 -15.97
N ASP A 109 -1.81 -2.61 -16.67
CA ASP A 109 -1.54 -3.10 -18.02
C ASP A 109 -1.26 -1.89 -18.92
N ALA A 110 -0.27 -1.99 -19.81
CA ALA A 110 0.27 -0.87 -20.59
C ALA A 110 -0.69 -0.30 -21.67
N GLY A 111 -2.01 -0.45 -21.51
CA GLY A 111 -3.01 -0.12 -22.53
C GLY A 111 -4.35 0.37 -22.01
N GLY A 112 -4.42 0.97 -20.82
CA GLY A 112 -5.62 1.65 -20.34
C GLY A 112 -5.41 3.14 -20.31
N ASP A 113 -6.01 3.86 -21.26
CA ASP A 113 -6.16 5.32 -21.26
C ASP A 113 -6.86 5.74 -19.97
N ASP A 114 -6.07 6.10 -18.96
CA ASP A 114 -6.56 6.67 -17.72
C ASP A 114 -6.85 8.15 -18.03
N VAL A 115 -8.02 8.38 -18.62
CA VAL A 115 -8.53 9.72 -18.86
C VAL A 115 -8.57 10.41 -17.50
N LEU A 116 -7.59 11.28 -17.27
CA LEU A 116 -7.52 12.22 -16.17
C LEU A 116 -8.73 13.17 -16.27
N ASP A 117 -9.91 12.68 -15.91
CA ASP A 117 -11.07 13.53 -15.70
C ASP A 117 -10.89 14.27 -14.38
N THR A 118 -10.02 15.26 -14.45
CA THR A 118 -9.64 16.15 -13.35
C THR A 118 -10.65 17.30 -13.22
N GLN A 119 -11.84 17.19 -13.82
CA GLN A 119 -12.89 18.20 -13.71
C GLN A 119 -13.78 17.94 -12.50
N ILE A 120 -13.28 18.29 -11.31
CA ILE A 120 -14.14 18.68 -10.18
C ILE A 120 -13.88 20.15 -9.90
N LEU A 121 -14.47 21.02 -10.72
CA LEU A 121 -14.79 22.41 -10.37
C LEU A 121 -16.00 22.85 -11.21
N PRO A 122 -17.18 23.13 -10.62
CA PRO A 122 -18.07 24.13 -11.22
C PRO A 122 -17.40 25.51 -11.11
N GLN A 123 -17.41 26.26 -12.22
CA GLN A 123 -17.04 27.68 -12.29
C GLN A 123 -18.04 28.53 -11.50
#